data_AF-A0A7W8YJA8-F1
#
_entry.id   AF-A0A7W8YJA8-F1
#
_cell.length_a   1.000
_cell.length_b   1.000
_cell.length_c   1.000
_cell.angle_alpha   90.00
_cell.angle_beta   90.00
_cell.angle_gamma   90.00
#
_symmetry.space_group_name_H-M   'P 1'
#
loop_
_entity.id
_entity.type
_entity.pdbx_description
1 polymer ?
#
loop_
_entity_poly.entity_id
_entity_poly.type
_entity_poly.pdbx_seq_one_letter_code
_entity_poly.pdbx_strand_id
1 'polypeptide(L)'
;MENDLELSGAKWSKKFPGSTDTKDLSGNFRLAINDFICAMQEAGIKVKINATLRPQKRSYLMHYSYRIAKNGYDPKKVPSMQGINIKWDHGTKEESVKAARDMTSALDIQTLQTRPALRSQHNTGLAIDMNLTWEKTIEIEDASGNVVKINTLPRTGMNKQLIAVAATYGVKKYNGPGRDFPHWSNNGR
;
A
#
# COMPACT_ATOMS: atom_id res chain seq x y z
N MET A 1 9.21 23.85 26.64
CA MET A 1 7.99 24.02 25.82
C MET A 1 7.28 22.69 25.84
N GLU A 2 6.16 22.63 26.56
CA GLU A 2 5.26 21.49 26.54
C GLU A 2 4.74 21.41 25.09
N ASN A 3 5.05 20.32 24.38
CA ASN A 3 4.56 20.16 23.02
C ASN A 3 3.04 20.01 23.10
N ASP A 4 2.28 21.01 22.66
CA ASP A 4 0.83 20.91 22.54
C ASP A 4 0.49 19.73 21.61
N LEU A 5 0.07 18.62 22.22
CA LEU A 5 -0.33 17.44 21.47
C LEU A 5 -1.76 17.66 20.96
N GLU A 6 -1.95 17.47 19.66
CA GLU A 6 -3.26 17.58 19.04
C GLU A 6 -3.96 16.22 19.01
N LEU A 7 -5.22 16.17 19.44
CA LEU A 7 -6.04 14.96 19.43
C LEU A 7 -6.07 14.28 18.05
N SER A 8 -5.96 12.96 18.07
CA SER A 8 -6.07 12.09 16.90
C SER A 8 -7.46 12.21 16.25
N GLY A 9 -7.55 11.85 14.97
CA GLY A 9 -8.81 11.88 14.22
C GLY A 9 -8.60 12.08 12.72
N ALA A 10 -9.69 12.19 11.97
CA ALA A 10 -9.69 12.30 10.50
C ALA A 10 -8.75 13.40 9.97
N LYS A 11 -8.64 14.55 10.65
CA LYS A 11 -7.77 15.67 10.27
C LYS A 11 -6.29 15.29 10.08
N TRP A 12 -5.81 14.28 10.79
CA TRP A 12 -4.43 13.81 10.67
C TRP A 12 -4.15 13.08 9.35
N SER A 13 -5.18 12.59 8.64
CA SER A 13 -4.99 11.81 7.41
C SER A 13 -4.34 12.62 6.27
N LYS A 14 -4.52 13.95 6.30
CA LYS A 14 -4.01 14.90 5.31
C LYS A 14 -2.60 15.43 5.62
N LYS A 15 -2.09 15.26 6.84
CA LYS A 15 -0.80 15.84 7.27
C LYS A 15 0.42 15.18 6.63
N PHE A 16 0.31 13.89 6.32
CA PHE A 16 1.38 13.10 5.69
C PHE A 16 0.78 12.33 4.52
N PRO A 17 0.62 12.98 3.36
CA PRO A 17 0.07 12.33 2.18
C PRO A 17 0.99 11.20 1.70
N GLY A 18 0.40 10.15 1.12
CA GLY A 18 1.13 9.18 0.32
C GLY A 18 1.16 9.64 -1.14
N SER A 19 1.77 8.83 -2.00
CA SER A 19 1.78 9.02 -3.45
C SER A 19 1.07 7.89 -4.17
N THR A 20 0.65 8.18 -5.40
CA THR A 20 0.18 7.23 -6.42
C THR A 20 0.95 7.37 -7.73
N ASP A 21 2.02 8.19 -7.76
CA ASP A 21 2.85 8.43 -8.95
C ASP A 21 4.05 7.48 -8.95
N THR A 22 4.35 6.85 -10.09
CA THR A 22 5.52 5.99 -10.25
C THR A 22 6.82 6.78 -10.17
N LYS A 23 6.80 8.10 -10.38
CA LYS A 23 7.98 8.97 -10.20
C LYS A 23 8.54 8.96 -8.78
N ASP A 24 7.70 8.66 -7.78
CA ASP A 24 8.11 8.57 -6.38
C ASP A 24 8.64 7.18 -6.00
N LEU A 25 8.72 6.24 -6.95
CA LEU A 25 9.41 4.97 -6.77
C LEU A 25 10.93 5.17 -6.90
N SER A 26 11.68 4.30 -6.24
CA SER A 26 13.13 4.45 -6.09
C SER A 26 13.94 3.61 -7.08
N GLY A 27 14.97 4.23 -7.65
CA GLY A 27 16.03 3.57 -8.42
C GLY A 27 15.53 2.62 -9.51
N ASN A 28 16.17 1.46 -9.62
CA ASN A 28 15.84 0.45 -10.64
C ASN A 28 14.42 -0.11 -10.51
N PHE A 29 13.81 -0.06 -9.31
CA PHE A 29 12.44 -0.51 -9.15
C PHE A 29 11.44 0.39 -9.87
N ARG A 30 11.70 1.71 -9.93
CA ARG A 30 10.88 2.64 -10.73
C ARG A 30 10.91 2.28 -12.21
N LEU A 31 12.11 2.01 -12.75
CA LEU A 31 12.29 1.64 -14.15
C LEU A 31 11.54 0.34 -14.46
N ALA A 32 11.77 -0.70 -13.65
CA ALA A 32 11.06 -1.98 -13.75
C ALA A 32 9.53 -1.85 -13.73
N ILE A 33 8.97 -1.01 -12.85
CA ILE A 33 7.53 -0.77 -12.79
C ILE A 33 7.02 -0.05 -14.04
N ASN A 34 7.75 0.96 -14.53
CA ASN A 34 7.34 1.68 -15.73
C ASN A 34 7.31 0.77 -16.96
N ASP A 35 8.35 -0.05 -17.14
CA ASP A 35 8.43 -1.00 -18.26
C ASP A 35 7.31 -2.06 -18.16
N PHE A 36 7.09 -2.60 -16.96
CA PHE A 36 6.02 -3.57 -16.74
C PHE A 36 4.62 -2.98 -16.95
N ILE A 37 4.38 -1.73 -16.51
CA ILE A 37 3.11 -1.02 -16.76
C ILE A 37 2.91 -0.79 -18.26
N CYS A 38 3.96 -0.43 -18.99
CA CYS A 38 3.92 -0.25 -20.45
C CYS A 38 3.47 -1.55 -21.13
N ALA A 39 4.17 -2.67 -20.87
CA ALA A 39 3.82 -3.97 -21.42
C ALA A 39 2.39 -4.41 -21.06
N MET A 40 1.96 -4.17 -19.81
CA MET A 40 0.58 -4.46 -19.39
C MET A 40 -0.44 -3.65 -20.19
N GLN A 41 -0.22 -2.35 -20.39
CA GLN A 41 -1.14 -1.47 -21.11
C GLN A 41 -1.21 -1.82 -22.59
N GLU A 42 -0.09 -2.13 -23.23
CA GLU A 42 -0.03 -2.60 -24.63
C GLU A 42 -0.77 -3.93 -24.81
N ALA A 43 -0.69 -4.83 -23.84
CA ALA A 43 -1.45 -6.08 -23.80
C ALA A 43 -2.96 -5.90 -23.50
N GLY A 44 -3.42 -4.66 -23.26
CA GLY A 44 -4.81 -4.34 -22.95
C GLY A 44 -5.23 -4.60 -21.49
N ILE A 45 -4.27 -4.71 -20.56
CA ILE A 45 -4.56 -4.73 -19.13
C ILE A 45 -4.86 -3.31 -18.63
N LYS A 46 -5.98 -3.16 -17.93
CA LYS A 46 -6.29 -1.92 -17.21
C LYS A 46 -5.50 -1.90 -15.91
N VAL A 47 -4.66 -0.89 -15.74
CA VAL A 47 -3.83 -0.68 -14.54
C VAL A 47 -4.38 0.50 -13.74
N LYS A 48 -4.76 0.27 -12.48
CA LYS A 48 -5.10 1.32 -11.52
C LYS A 48 -4.11 1.31 -10.37
N ILE A 49 -3.30 2.35 -10.25
CA ILE A 49 -2.36 2.54 -9.15
C ILE A 49 -3.10 3.08 -7.92
N ASN A 50 -2.98 2.39 -6.79
CA ASN A 50 -3.62 2.76 -5.53
C ASN A 50 -2.64 3.42 -4.56
N ALA A 51 -1.35 3.04 -4.59
CA ALA A 51 -0.31 3.64 -3.74
C ALA A 51 1.10 3.33 -4.27
N THR A 52 2.02 4.28 -4.13
CA THR A 52 3.48 4.12 -4.35
C THR A 52 4.23 4.48 -3.06
N LEU A 53 4.86 5.65 -2.97
CA LEU A 53 5.58 6.09 -1.78
C LEU A 53 4.61 6.37 -0.62
N ARG A 54 4.89 5.76 0.53
CA ARG A 54 4.16 5.99 1.79
C ARG A 54 5.13 6.49 2.84
N PRO A 55 5.16 7.77 3.20
CA PRO A 55 6.04 8.27 4.24
C PRO A 55 5.91 7.48 5.55
N GLN A 56 7.01 7.33 6.29
CA GLN A 56 7.02 6.62 7.56
C GLN A 56 5.96 7.15 8.54
N LYS A 57 5.76 8.48 8.56
CA LYS A 57 4.75 9.16 9.38
C LYS A 57 3.32 8.77 9.00
N ARG A 58 3.05 8.58 7.70
CA ARG A 58 1.75 8.07 7.23
C ARG A 58 1.51 6.64 7.69
N SER A 59 2.53 5.78 7.57
CA SER A 59 2.45 4.38 8.01
C SER A 59 2.22 4.26 9.51
N TYR A 60 2.82 5.14 10.30
CA TYR A 60 2.56 5.27 11.73
C TYR A 60 1.09 5.57 12.03
N LEU A 61 0.51 6.60 11.39
CA LEU A 61 -0.90 6.95 11.57
C LEU A 61 -1.83 5.80 11.15
N MET A 62 -1.57 5.18 10.00
CA MET A 62 -2.35 4.04 9.50
C MET A 62 -2.28 2.85 10.46
N HIS A 63 -1.09 2.52 10.96
CA HIS A 63 -0.88 1.39 11.85
C HIS A 63 -1.61 1.55 13.18
N TYR A 64 -1.41 2.67 13.88
CA TYR A 64 -1.95 2.85 15.22
C TYR A 64 -3.45 3.16 15.22
N SER A 65 -3.96 3.91 14.23
CA SER A 65 -5.41 4.07 14.07
C SER A 65 -6.09 2.72 13.84
N TYR A 66 -5.55 1.86 12.98
CA TYR A 66 -6.06 0.50 12.78
C TYR A 66 -6.05 -0.31 14.08
N ARG A 67 -4.92 -0.31 14.80
CA ARG A 67 -4.77 -1.10 16.02
C ARG A 67 -5.73 -0.68 17.13
N ILE A 68 -5.94 0.61 17.32
CA ILE A 68 -6.91 1.13 18.30
C ILE A 68 -8.33 0.77 17.85
N ALA A 69 -8.67 1.04 16.59
CA ALA A 69 -10.01 0.87 16.05
C ALA A 69 -10.48 -0.60 15.98
N LYS A 70 -9.57 -1.54 15.71
CA LYS A 70 -9.88 -2.94 15.37
C LYS A 70 -9.23 -4.00 16.25
N ASN A 71 -8.08 -3.71 16.86
CA ASN A 71 -7.33 -4.70 17.66
C ASN A 71 -7.36 -4.41 19.17
N GLY A 72 -8.16 -3.42 19.61
CA GLY A 72 -8.29 -3.07 21.03
C GLY A 72 -6.99 -2.54 21.64
N TYR A 73 -6.08 -1.97 20.83
CA TYR A 73 -4.82 -1.45 21.35
C TYR A 73 -5.04 -0.23 22.22
N ASP A 74 -4.33 -0.20 23.35
CA ASP A 74 -4.41 0.87 24.34
C ASP A 74 -3.88 2.19 23.75
N PRO A 75 -4.72 3.24 23.62
CA PRO A 75 -4.30 4.54 23.11
C PRO A 75 -3.17 5.20 23.90
N LYS A 76 -3.05 4.89 25.21
CA LYS A 76 -1.98 5.42 26.07
C LYS A 76 -0.62 4.77 25.82
N LYS A 77 -0.60 3.60 25.17
CA LYS A 77 0.63 2.83 24.89
C LYS A 77 1.17 3.04 23.49
N VAL A 78 0.55 3.93 22.69
CA VAL A 78 1.07 4.25 21.37
C VAL A 78 2.43 4.95 21.51
N PRO A 79 3.52 4.40 20.98
CA PRO A 79 4.83 5.03 21.03
C PRO A 79 4.81 6.39 20.33
N SER A 80 5.48 7.39 20.91
CA SER A 80 5.69 8.68 20.24
C SER A 80 6.54 8.53 18.97
N MET A 81 6.29 9.36 17.97
CA MET A 81 7.11 9.45 16.76
C MET A 81 7.57 10.88 16.54
N GLN A 82 8.86 11.07 16.26
CA GLN A 82 9.43 12.39 16.03
C GLN A 82 8.71 13.12 14.87
N GLY A 83 8.34 14.38 15.12
CA GLY A 83 7.62 15.21 14.16
C GLY A 83 6.17 14.79 13.94
N ILE A 84 5.56 14.08 14.89
CA ILE A 84 4.11 13.82 15.01
C ILE A 84 3.65 14.14 16.44
N ASN A 85 3.09 15.34 16.64
CA ASN A 85 2.57 15.80 17.93
C ASN A 85 1.11 15.36 18.12
N ILE A 86 0.86 14.06 18.14
CA ILE A 86 -0.49 13.49 18.21
C ILE A 86 -0.81 12.96 19.62
N LYS A 87 -2.02 13.25 20.10
CA LYS A 87 -2.59 12.65 21.30
C LYS A 87 -3.62 11.58 20.92
N TRP A 88 -3.30 10.31 21.20
CA TRP A 88 -4.17 9.18 20.88
C TRP A 88 -5.24 8.91 21.93
N ASP A 89 -4.97 9.24 23.19
CA ASP A 89 -5.90 9.10 24.30
C ASP A 89 -6.81 10.35 24.41
N HIS A 90 -8.11 10.14 24.22
CA HIS A 90 -9.13 11.19 24.30
C HIS A 90 -9.72 11.34 25.71
N GLY A 91 -9.23 10.57 26.69
CA GLY A 91 -9.73 10.57 28.07
C GLY A 91 -10.61 9.36 28.36
N THR A 92 -11.39 8.92 27.36
CA THR A 92 -12.13 7.65 27.39
C THR A 92 -11.68 6.69 26.29
N LYS A 93 -11.92 5.40 26.50
CA LYS A 93 -11.62 4.36 25.49
C LYS A 93 -12.53 4.52 24.27
N GLU A 94 -13.79 4.85 24.51
CA GLU A 94 -14.84 5.00 23.51
C GLU A 94 -14.51 6.13 22.53
N GLU A 95 -14.14 7.32 23.04
CA GLU A 95 -13.76 8.46 22.21
C GLU A 95 -12.46 8.21 21.43
N SER A 96 -11.48 7.56 22.06
CA SER A 96 -10.22 7.21 21.40
C SER A 96 -10.43 6.23 20.25
N VAL A 97 -11.28 5.22 20.45
CA VAL A 97 -11.67 4.26 19.41
C VAL A 97 -12.47 4.94 18.30
N LYS A 98 -13.38 5.86 18.64
CA LYS A 98 -14.13 6.62 17.63
C LYS A 98 -13.19 7.45 16.76
N ALA A 99 -12.29 8.23 17.37
CA ALA A 99 -11.32 9.04 16.63
C ALA A 99 -10.39 8.19 15.75
N ALA A 100 -9.96 7.03 16.25
CA ALA A 100 -9.19 6.08 15.47
C ALA A 100 -9.98 5.53 14.27
N ARG A 101 -11.26 5.18 14.44
CA ARG A 101 -12.14 4.75 13.34
C ARG A 101 -12.31 5.85 12.30
N ASP A 102 -12.58 7.07 12.73
CA ASP A 102 -12.70 8.24 11.84
C ASP A 102 -11.41 8.45 11.04
N MET A 103 -10.25 8.27 11.67
CA MET A 103 -8.95 8.32 10.97
C MET A 103 -8.75 7.15 10.00
N THR A 104 -9.14 5.91 10.36
CA THR A 104 -9.03 4.77 9.43
C THR A 104 -9.89 4.97 8.18
N SER A 105 -11.09 5.54 8.32
CA SER A 105 -11.94 5.90 7.18
C SER A 105 -11.31 7.00 6.34
N ALA A 106 -10.78 8.06 6.96
CA ALA A 106 -10.13 9.16 6.25
C ALA A 106 -8.77 8.80 5.60
N LEU A 107 -8.20 7.64 5.96
CA LEU A 107 -6.99 7.05 5.38
C LEU A 107 -7.30 5.92 4.38
N ASP A 108 -8.59 5.63 4.14
CA ASP A 108 -9.08 4.55 3.28
C ASP A 108 -8.57 3.14 3.68
N ILE A 109 -8.44 2.87 4.98
CA ILE A 109 -7.96 1.58 5.51
C ILE A 109 -8.96 0.83 6.38
N GLN A 110 -10.18 1.34 6.52
CA GLN A 110 -11.26 0.76 7.32
C GLN A 110 -11.69 -0.62 6.83
N THR A 111 -11.49 -0.96 5.55
CA THR A 111 -11.85 -2.27 4.97
C THR A 111 -10.70 -3.28 5.00
N LEU A 112 -9.48 -2.86 5.33
CA LEU A 112 -8.32 -3.76 5.33
C LEU A 112 -8.49 -4.90 6.34
N GLN A 113 -8.24 -6.12 5.87
CA GLN A 113 -8.24 -7.33 6.70
C GLN A 113 -6.91 -7.52 7.43
N THR A 114 -5.83 -6.99 6.85
CA THR A 114 -4.49 -7.02 7.43
C THR A 114 -4.13 -5.63 7.97
N ARG A 115 -3.46 -5.59 9.12
CA ARG A 115 -2.94 -4.36 9.72
C ARG A 115 -1.84 -3.75 8.84
N PRO A 116 -1.88 -2.44 8.52
CA PRO A 116 -0.77 -1.76 7.84
C PRO A 116 0.55 -1.93 8.58
N ALA A 117 1.61 -2.29 7.87
CA ALA A 117 2.94 -2.44 8.46
C ALA A 117 3.58 -1.08 8.78
N LEU A 118 4.34 -1.00 9.89
CA LEU A 118 5.14 0.18 10.21
C LEU A 118 6.36 0.29 9.31
N ARG A 119 6.93 -0.84 8.90
CA ARG A 119 8.07 -0.92 7.99
C ARG A 119 7.62 -1.72 6.77
N SER A 120 7.67 -1.10 5.62
CA SER A 120 7.21 -1.63 4.35
C SER A 120 8.08 -1.08 3.23
N GLN A 121 8.15 -1.81 2.12
CA GLN A 121 8.80 -1.34 0.90
C GLN A 121 8.15 -0.05 0.35
N HIS A 122 6.89 0.25 0.68
CA HIS A 122 6.28 1.55 0.37
C HIS A 122 7.01 2.72 1.05
N ASN A 123 7.68 2.51 2.20
CA ASN A 123 8.39 3.58 2.90
C ASN A 123 9.65 4.05 2.18
N THR A 124 10.18 3.21 1.29
CA THR A 124 11.40 3.47 0.53
C THR A 124 11.12 3.52 -0.97
N GLY A 125 9.86 3.63 -1.40
CA GLY A 125 9.49 3.66 -2.82
C GLY A 125 9.86 2.37 -3.57
N LEU A 126 9.89 1.23 -2.89
CA LEU A 126 10.22 -0.10 -3.45
C LEU A 126 8.99 -1.02 -3.55
N ALA A 127 7.78 -0.45 -3.39
CA ALA A 127 6.52 -1.14 -3.60
C ALA A 127 5.47 -0.25 -4.25
N ILE A 128 4.51 -0.91 -4.89
CA ILE A 128 3.35 -0.32 -5.54
C ILE A 128 2.12 -1.21 -5.32
N ASP A 129 1.01 -0.59 -4.96
CA ASP A 129 -0.30 -1.24 -4.88
C ASP A 129 -1.05 -0.98 -6.19
N MET A 130 -1.41 -2.04 -6.92
CA MET A 130 -2.13 -1.92 -8.19
C MET A 130 -3.34 -2.86 -8.25
N ASN A 131 -4.47 -2.35 -8.75
CA ASN A 131 -5.58 -3.17 -9.23
C ASN A 131 -5.43 -3.36 -10.74
N LEU A 132 -5.41 -4.63 -11.16
CA LEU A 132 -5.22 -5.03 -12.55
C LEU A 132 -6.44 -5.82 -13.02
N THR A 133 -6.97 -5.51 -14.19
CA THR A 133 -8.10 -6.25 -14.80
C THR A 133 -7.99 -6.32 -16.32
N TRP A 134 -8.46 -7.42 -16.91
CA TRP A 134 -8.60 -7.60 -18.35
C TRP A 134 -9.70 -8.64 -18.65
N GLU A 135 -10.18 -8.70 -19.89
CA GLU A 135 -11.42 -9.43 -20.20
C GLU A 135 -11.21 -10.72 -21.00
N LYS A 136 -10.12 -10.87 -21.74
CA LYS A 136 -9.90 -12.00 -22.67
C LYS A 136 -8.51 -12.60 -22.51
N THR A 137 -8.17 -13.58 -23.34
CA THR A 137 -6.77 -13.98 -23.48
C THR A 137 -5.97 -12.84 -24.08
N ILE A 138 -4.78 -12.58 -23.55
CA ILE A 138 -3.88 -11.51 -24.00
C ILE A 138 -2.49 -12.06 -24.32
N GLU A 139 -1.74 -11.29 -25.06
CA GLU A 139 -0.32 -11.49 -25.34
C GLU A 139 0.42 -10.28 -24.77
N ILE A 140 1.46 -10.53 -23.99
CA ILE A 140 2.26 -9.51 -23.29
C ILE A 140 3.73 -9.82 -23.46
N GLU A 141 4.56 -8.79 -23.62
CA GLU A 141 6.01 -8.95 -23.67
C GLU A 141 6.60 -9.15 -22.27
N ASP A 142 7.50 -10.12 -22.14
CA ASP A 142 8.38 -10.23 -20.98
C ASP A 142 9.56 -9.24 -21.08
N ALA A 143 10.38 -9.13 -20.03
CA ALA A 143 11.48 -8.17 -19.99
C ALA A 143 12.61 -8.46 -21.01
N SER A 144 12.58 -9.60 -21.70
CA SER A 144 13.51 -9.96 -22.78
C SER A 144 12.89 -9.72 -24.17
N GLY A 145 11.66 -9.21 -24.25
CA GLY A 145 10.92 -8.98 -25.49
C GLY A 145 10.22 -10.23 -26.06
N ASN A 146 10.15 -11.34 -25.30
CA ASN A 146 9.39 -12.51 -25.76
C ASN A 146 7.90 -12.32 -25.50
N VAL A 147 7.07 -12.69 -26.46
CA VAL A 147 5.62 -12.66 -26.31
C VAL A 147 5.15 -13.86 -25.48
N VAL A 148 4.49 -13.58 -24.36
CA VAL A 148 3.89 -14.56 -23.46
C VAL A 148 2.37 -14.47 -23.54
N LYS A 149 1.71 -15.62 -23.77
CA LYS A 149 0.25 -15.71 -23.78
C LYS A 149 -0.30 -15.90 -22.37
N ILE A 150 -1.19 -15.01 -21.94
CA ILE A 150 -1.93 -15.12 -20.68
C ILE A 150 -3.36 -15.56 -20.97
N ASN A 151 -3.65 -16.83 -20.72
CA ASN A 151 -4.93 -17.49 -21.02
C ASN A 151 -5.60 -18.12 -19.79
N THR A 152 -5.03 -17.97 -18.59
CA THR A 152 -5.61 -18.51 -17.34
C THR A 152 -6.44 -17.49 -16.56
N LEU A 153 -7.18 -17.99 -15.58
CA LEU A 153 -7.86 -17.19 -14.54
C LEU A 153 -7.04 -17.15 -13.23
N PRO A 154 -7.32 -16.20 -12.32
CA PRO A 154 -8.21 -15.03 -12.51
C PRO A 154 -7.60 -14.02 -13.48
N ARG A 155 -8.43 -13.17 -14.11
CA ARG A 155 -7.94 -12.04 -14.93
C ARG A 155 -7.67 -10.80 -14.08
N THR A 156 -6.80 -10.99 -13.08
CA THR A 156 -6.39 -9.96 -12.13
C THR A 156 -4.89 -10.06 -11.83
N GLY A 157 -4.36 -9.17 -11.00
CA GLY A 157 -2.98 -9.25 -10.51
C GLY A 157 -2.62 -10.53 -9.74
N MET A 158 -3.60 -11.41 -9.48
CA MET A 158 -3.37 -12.73 -8.88
C MET A 158 -3.15 -13.85 -9.93
N ASN A 159 -3.14 -13.51 -11.22
CA ASN A 159 -2.88 -14.48 -12.29
C ASN A 159 -1.44 -14.99 -12.25
N LYS A 160 -1.26 -16.31 -12.19
CA LYS A 160 0.08 -16.92 -12.09
C LYS A 160 0.97 -16.65 -13.31
N GLN A 161 0.41 -16.59 -14.51
CA GLN A 161 1.17 -16.28 -15.73
C GLN A 161 1.62 -14.82 -15.72
N LEU A 162 0.74 -13.88 -15.35
CA LEU A 162 1.11 -12.46 -15.20
C LEU A 162 2.18 -12.26 -14.10
N ILE A 163 2.07 -12.98 -12.98
CA ILE A 163 3.06 -12.93 -11.91
C ILE A 163 4.43 -13.43 -12.40
N ALA A 164 4.46 -14.47 -13.23
CA ALA A 164 5.70 -14.96 -13.84
C ALA A 164 6.31 -13.91 -14.80
N VAL A 165 5.49 -13.25 -15.63
CA VAL A 165 5.93 -12.15 -16.50
C VAL A 165 6.50 -11.00 -15.66
N ALA A 166 5.79 -10.54 -14.64
CA ALA A 166 6.24 -9.47 -13.75
C ALA A 166 7.63 -9.75 -13.14
N ALA A 167 7.88 -11.01 -12.76
CA ALA A 167 9.15 -11.42 -12.18
C ALA A 167 10.33 -11.22 -13.14
N THR A 168 10.12 -11.30 -14.46
CA THR A 168 11.17 -11.03 -15.47
C THR A 168 11.60 -9.56 -15.47
N TYR A 169 10.69 -8.63 -15.16
CA TYR A 169 11.01 -7.21 -14.97
C TYR A 169 11.64 -6.92 -13.59
N GLY A 170 11.78 -7.93 -12.72
CA GLY A 170 12.20 -7.73 -11.33
C GLY A 170 11.07 -7.25 -10.40
N VAL A 171 9.82 -7.34 -10.85
CA VAL A 171 8.62 -6.97 -10.09
C VAL A 171 7.99 -8.22 -9.48
N LYS A 172 7.86 -8.28 -8.15
CA LYS A 172 7.40 -9.47 -7.44
C LYS A 172 6.07 -9.22 -6.76
N LYS A 173 5.13 -10.16 -6.94
CA LYS A 173 3.87 -10.14 -6.22
C LYS A 173 4.09 -10.44 -4.74
N TYR A 174 3.33 -9.78 -3.86
CA TYR A 174 3.27 -10.14 -2.44
C TYR A 174 3.06 -11.65 -2.25
N ASN A 175 3.94 -12.28 -1.48
CA ASN A 175 3.88 -13.71 -1.15
C ASN A 175 3.88 -13.99 0.37
N GLY A 176 3.73 -12.96 1.19
CA GLY A 176 3.70 -13.08 2.64
C GLY A 176 2.36 -13.58 3.20
N PRO A 177 2.27 -13.72 4.54
CA PRO A 177 1.04 -14.16 5.18
C PRO A 177 -0.07 -13.10 5.10
N GLY A 178 -1.25 -13.49 4.63
CA GLY A 178 -2.44 -12.63 4.56
C GLY A 178 -2.92 -12.36 3.13
N ARG A 179 -3.91 -11.47 2.99
CA ARG A 179 -4.49 -11.06 1.70
C ARG A 179 -4.08 -9.64 1.38
N ASP A 180 -2.92 -9.48 0.74
CA ASP A 180 -2.48 -8.22 0.15
C ASP A 180 -2.44 -8.33 -1.39
N PHE A 181 -3.65 -8.42 -1.96
CA PHE A 181 -3.83 -8.62 -3.38
C PHE A 181 -3.32 -7.48 -4.27
N PRO A 182 -3.37 -6.20 -3.90
CA PRO A 182 -2.83 -5.16 -4.76
C PRO A 182 -1.30 -5.03 -4.69
N HIS A 183 -0.62 -5.55 -3.65
CA HIS A 183 0.80 -5.26 -3.41
C HIS A 183 1.79 -5.97 -4.36
N TRP A 184 2.69 -5.19 -4.92
CA TRP A 184 3.87 -5.61 -5.69
C TRP A 184 5.11 -4.87 -5.16
N SER A 185 6.25 -5.54 -5.12
CA SER A 185 7.51 -4.94 -4.66
C SER A 185 8.72 -5.54 -5.34
N ASN A 186 9.90 -4.97 -5.11
CA ASN A 186 11.15 -5.53 -5.63
C ASN A 186 11.52 -6.90 -5.02
N ASN A 187 10.94 -7.26 -3.86
CA ASN A 187 11.28 -8.48 -3.12
C ASN A 187 10.09 -9.38 -2.79
N GLY A 188 8.86 -8.99 -3.16
CA GLY A 188 7.64 -9.76 -2.91
C GLY A 188 7.15 -9.70 -1.46
N ARG A 189 7.70 -8.80 -0.65
CA ARG A 189 7.33 -8.56 0.75
C ARG A 189 6.79 -7.15 0.96
#